data_AF-A0A7D9LKD8-F1
#
_entry.id   AF-A0A7D9LKD8-F1
#
_cell.length_a   1.000
_cell.length_b   1.000
_cell.length_c   1.000
_cell.angle_alpha   90.00
_cell.angle_beta   90.00
_cell.angle_gamma   90.00
#
_symmetry.space_group_name_H-M   'P 1'
#
loop_
_entity.id
_entity.type
_entity.pdbx_description
1 polymer ?
#
loop_
_entity_poly.entity_id
_entity_poly.type
_entity_poly.pdbx_seq_one_letter_code
_entity_poly.pdbx_strand_id
1 'polypeptide(L)'
;MQGIDLLNVSLNKSTDEQKGVDKPTDEQASSTMSSSVQSGILNEALALSQAMEKLKIVSDEQFECAKERFKDARRRATDSFSNQALSIEDRLMAAKLHIVATILECLESPETAIIACLSFLKELHGLEAIVGIFSVYLNRGFIMSRLNKAQRVECVKSVMLVNYTLFQFVFKFSSSKSSSAYAWPTIELAERSFNPILHWQEVSTRKSMGDELTQFANRLILDEDITPGCSAVNSHGDVVVGRHADTIKIISKTGESKVVKLPELSAGKVISQHFASLAVDKNNKVYVVRWLQTRTENYMLDVLDDNYNVERDSRRLEYLKATKYYAVRIAITKNNNIVVIQDGNPQVYICDNTGKLKNKFERGSHYIRALGICGQNEIMIPSDNFQAVVIYSEKENLKSTVKLPEDHEVYGLAFNYVICKIIVLTYVEKKDSYFLLCYTEAGELETTTLFSKKIGYEYMPEIKSHPSGPVAIVREKSITFL
;
A
#
# COMPACT_ATOMS: atom_id res chain seq x y z
N MET A 1 -24.03 -25.63 -6.12
CA MET A 1 -25.03 -25.08 -7.07
C MET A 1 -25.02 -23.55 -7.10
N GLN A 2 -25.08 -22.84 -5.97
CA GLN A 2 -25.16 -21.36 -5.94
C GLN A 2 -24.04 -20.58 -6.68
N GLY A 3 -22.81 -21.12 -6.79
CA GLY A 3 -21.72 -20.47 -7.54
C GLY A 3 -21.86 -20.53 -9.06
N ILE A 4 -22.50 -21.57 -9.60
CA ILE A 4 -22.81 -21.70 -11.02
C ILE A 4 -24.01 -20.82 -11.39
N ASP A 5 -24.96 -20.65 -10.46
CA ASP A 5 -26.11 -19.77 -10.67
C ASP A 5 -25.68 -18.30 -10.75
N LEU A 6 -24.68 -17.87 -9.96
CA LEU A 6 -24.10 -16.52 -10.06
C LEU A 6 -23.33 -16.28 -11.37
N LEU A 7 -22.58 -17.28 -11.84
CA LEU A 7 -21.88 -17.24 -13.12
C LEU A 7 -22.86 -17.27 -14.31
N ASN A 8 -23.91 -18.09 -14.24
CA ASN A 8 -24.93 -18.18 -15.28
C ASN A 8 -25.87 -16.97 -15.32
N VAL A 9 -26.24 -16.38 -14.17
CA VAL A 9 -27.02 -15.13 -14.13
C VAL A 9 -26.20 -13.97 -14.70
N SER A 10 -24.87 -13.98 -14.51
CA SER A 10 -23.98 -12.95 -15.05
C SER A 10 -23.71 -13.13 -16.55
N LEU A 11 -23.50 -14.37 -17.00
CA LEU A 11 -23.35 -14.70 -18.42
C LEU A 11 -24.65 -14.47 -19.21
N ASN A 12 -25.83 -14.79 -18.64
CA ASN A 12 -27.12 -14.60 -19.32
C ASN A 12 -27.50 -13.12 -19.49
N LYS A 13 -27.05 -12.23 -18.58
CA LYS A 13 -27.21 -10.78 -18.77
C LYS A 13 -26.45 -10.26 -19.99
N SER A 14 -25.30 -10.86 -20.33
CA SER A 14 -24.55 -10.51 -21.53
C SER A 14 -25.24 -10.96 -22.84
N THR A 15 -26.03 -12.03 -22.77
CA THR A 15 -26.75 -12.59 -23.93
C THR A 15 -28.09 -11.90 -24.20
N ASP A 16 -28.76 -11.38 -23.16
CA ASP A 16 -30.03 -10.66 -23.33
C ASP A 16 -29.83 -9.27 -23.95
N GLU A 17 -28.66 -8.65 -23.78
CA GLU A 17 -28.27 -7.42 -24.50
C GLU A 17 -28.00 -7.66 -26.01
N GLN A 18 -27.83 -8.91 -26.44
CA GLN A 18 -27.61 -9.28 -27.86
C GLN A 18 -28.92 -9.51 -28.65
N LYS A 19 -30.08 -9.68 -28.00
CA LYS A 19 -31.34 -10.03 -28.69
C LYS A 19 -32.21 -8.84 -29.09
N GLY A 20 -31.71 -7.62 -28.96
CA GLY A 20 -32.51 -6.41 -29.09
C GLY A 20 -32.20 -5.48 -30.26
N VAL A 21 -31.72 -5.91 -31.44
CA VAL A 21 -31.69 -5.02 -32.62
C VAL A 21 -31.82 -5.77 -33.95
N ASP A 22 -33.00 -5.68 -34.58
CA ASP A 22 -33.12 -5.78 -36.05
C ASP A 22 -32.84 -4.38 -36.67
N LYS A 23 -31.71 -4.28 -37.39
CA LYS A 23 -31.22 -3.34 -38.46
C LYS A 23 -31.83 -1.92 -38.68
N PRO A 24 -31.08 -1.00 -39.36
CA PRO A 24 -29.68 -0.59 -39.21
C PRO A 24 -29.48 0.95 -39.26
N THR A 25 -28.48 1.53 -38.56
CA THR A 25 -27.80 2.78 -38.98
C THR A 25 -26.47 2.98 -38.23
N ASP A 26 -25.55 3.68 -38.88
CA ASP A 26 -24.10 3.50 -38.83
C ASP A 26 -23.32 4.01 -37.58
N GLU A 27 -22.13 3.43 -37.41
CA GLU A 27 -20.91 3.87 -36.70
C GLU A 27 -20.94 4.21 -35.19
N GLN A 28 -22.08 4.44 -34.54
CA GLN A 28 -22.13 4.75 -33.09
C GLN A 28 -22.44 3.55 -32.16
N ALA A 29 -22.98 2.46 -32.69
CA ALA A 29 -23.34 1.28 -31.90
C ALA A 29 -22.13 0.42 -31.49
N SER A 30 -21.07 0.39 -32.33
CA SER A 30 -19.87 -0.43 -32.10
C SER A 30 -19.03 0.06 -30.90
N SER A 31 -18.88 1.37 -30.73
CA SER A 31 -18.12 1.94 -29.60
C SER A 31 -18.84 1.74 -28.27
N THR A 32 -20.17 1.78 -28.28
CA THR A 32 -21.00 1.71 -27.07
C THR A 32 -21.06 0.27 -26.53
N MET A 33 -21.25 -0.72 -27.41
CA MET A 33 -21.20 -2.15 -27.09
C MET A 33 -19.81 -2.62 -26.63
N SER A 34 -18.73 -2.10 -27.23
CA SER A 34 -17.37 -2.42 -26.79
C SER A 34 -17.09 -1.90 -25.36
N SER A 35 -17.60 -0.72 -25.01
CA SER A 35 -17.39 -0.13 -23.69
C SER A 35 -18.16 -0.84 -22.57
N SER A 36 -19.38 -1.34 -22.83
CA SER A 36 -20.17 -2.08 -21.84
C SER A 36 -19.56 -3.45 -21.54
N VAL A 37 -19.13 -4.18 -22.58
CA VAL A 37 -18.43 -5.48 -22.47
C VAL A 37 -17.09 -5.34 -21.75
N GLN A 38 -16.35 -4.24 -21.98
CA GLN A 38 -15.08 -3.98 -21.31
C GLN A 38 -15.21 -3.70 -19.80
N SER A 39 -16.32 -3.11 -19.36
CA SER A 39 -16.62 -2.89 -17.93
C SER A 39 -17.11 -4.17 -17.23
N GLY A 40 -17.86 -5.03 -17.94
CA GLY A 40 -18.39 -6.29 -17.41
C GLY A 40 -17.30 -7.26 -16.97
N ILE A 41 -16.32 -7.52 -17.85
CA ILE A 41 -15.24 -8.50 -17.60
C ILE A 41 -14.37 -8.13 -16.38
N LEU A 42 -14.17 -6.84 -16.12
CA LEU A 42 -13.36 -6.35 -15.00
C LEU A 42 -14.13 -6.38 -13.67
N ASN A 43 -15.42 -6.03 -13.68
CA ASN A 43 -16.31 -6.20 -12.53
C ASN A 43 -16.48 -7.69 -12.18
N GLU A 44 -16.54 -8.54 -13.19
CA GLU A 44 -16.56 -10.00 -13.06
C GLU A 44 -15.25 -10.53 -12.46
N ALA A 45 -14.09 -10.03 -12.88
CA ALA A 45 -12.80 -10.43 -12.28
C ALA A 45 -12.68 -10.04 -10.79
N LEU A 46 -13.19 -8.86 -10.41
CA LEU A 46 -13.28 -8.43 -9.00
C LEU A 46 -14.24 -9.33 -8.22
N ALA A 47 -15.43 -9.62 -8.76
CA ALA A 47 -16.38 -10.55 -8.16
C ALA A 47 -15.81 -11.97 -8.06
N LEU A 48 -15.02 -12.41 -9.05
CA LEU A 48 -14.35 -13.71 -9.06
C LEU A 48 -13.33 -13.81 -7.92
N SER A 49 -12.48 -12.78 -7.77
CA SER A 49 -11.46 -12.72 -6.71
C SER A 49 -12.05 -12.77 -5.30
N GLN A 50 -13.27 -12.23 -5.13
CA GLN A 50 -14.05 -12.32 -3.90
C GLN A 50 -14.74 -13.68 -3.76
N ALA A 51 -15.22 -14.26 -4.86
CA ALA A 51 -15.86 -15.57 -4.88
C ALA A 51 -14.89 -16.74 -4.66
N MET A 52 -13.59 -16.57 -4.96
CA MET A 52 -12.56 -17.60 -4.80
C MET A 52 -12.49 -18.20 -3.39
N GLU A 53 -12.78 -17.43 -2.34
CA GLU A 53 -12.83 -17.93 -0.95
C GLU A 53 -13.97 -18.92 -0.68
N LYS A 54 -15.02 -18.87 -1.50
CA LYS A 54 -16.23 -19.69 -1.36
C LYS A 54 -16.26 -20.85 -2.35
N LEU A 55 -15.26 -20.96 -3.23
CA LEU A 55 -15.18 -22.05 -4.19
C LEU A 55 -14.78 -23.34 -3.47
N LYS A 56 -15.70 -24.30 -3.46
CA LYS A 56 -15.43 -25.66 -3.01
C LYS A 56 -15.30 -26.55 -4.25
N ILE A 57 -14.20 -27.28 -4.36
CA ILE A 57 -14.05 -28.32 -5.38
C ILE A 57 -15.02 -29.45 -5.02
N VAL A 58 -15.98 -29.70 -5.90
CA VAL A 58 -17.02 -30.73 -5.71
C VAL A 58 -16.66 -32.02 -6.47
N SER A 59 -15.77 -31.93 -7.46
CA SER A 59 -15.29 -33.05 -8.28
C SER A 59 -13.92 -32.72 -8.85
N ASP A 60 -12.94 -33.58 -8.58
CA ASP A 60 -11.57 -33.42 -9.07
C ASP A 60 -11.49 -33.51 -10.60
N GLU A 61 -12.27 -34.41 -11.21
CA GLU A 61 -12.32 -34.58 -12.66
C GLU A 61 -12.87 -33.33 -13.38
N GLN A 62 -13.96 -32.75 -12.86
CA GLN A 62 -14.52 -31.51 -13.43
C GLN A 62 -13.56 -30.33 -13.24
N PHE A 63 -12.85 -30.31 -12.12
CA PHE A 63 -11.88 -29.28 -11.81
C PHE A 63 -10.66 -29.34 -12.74
N GLU A 64 -10.11 -30.53 -12.98
CA GLU A 64 -9.02 -30.71 -13.96
C GLU A 64 -9.46 -30.41 -15.40
N CYS A 65 -10.69 -30.81 -15.78
CA CYS A 65 -11.27 -30.43 -17.06
C CYS A 65 -11.40 -28.90 -17.22
N ALA A 66 -11.79 -28.20 -16.15
CA ALA A 66 -11.84 -26.74 -16.15
C ALA A 66 -10.44 -26.11 -16.29
N LYS A 67 -9.43 -26.65 -15.59
CA LYS A 67 -8.03 -26.18 -15.70
C LYS A 67 -7.50 -26.28 -17.13
N GLU A 68 -7.72 -27.41 -17.82
CA GLU A 68 -7.29 -27.54 -19.22
C GLU A 68 -8.03 -26.57 -20.16
N ARG A 69 -9.29 -26.24 -19.89
CA ARG A 69 -10.01 -25.20 -20.66
C ARG A 69 -9.44 -23.80 -20.42
N PHE A 70 -9.08 -23.46 -19.18
CA PHE A 70 -8.45 -22.18 -18.90
C PHE A 70 -7.05 -22.09 -19.50
N LYS A 71 -6.30 -23.19 -19.53
CA LYS A 71 -5.02 -23.28 -20.23
C LYS A 71 -5.16 -23.06 -21.74
N ASP A 72 -6.17 -23.63 -22.39
CA ASP A 72 -6.46 -23.36 -23.81
C ASP A 72 -6.86 -21.90 -24.03
N ALA A 73 -7.72 -21.35 -23.15
CA ALA A 73 -8.11 -19.93 -23.19
C ALA A 73 -6.89 -19.01 -23.04
N ARG A 74 -5.99 -19.30 -22.08
CA ARG A 74 -4.73 -18.57 -21.90
C ARG A 74 -3.89 -18.61 -23.18
N ARG A 75 -3.73 -19.79 -23.79
CA ARG A 75 -2.96 -19.95 -25.03
C ARG A 75 -3.52 -19.11 -26.18
N ARG A 76 -4.83 -19.19 -26.44
CA ARG A 76 -5.49 -18.40 -27.49
C ARG A 76 -5.43 -16.90 -27.22
N ALA A 77 -5.50 -16.51 -25.95
CA ALA A 77 -5.31 -15.12 -25.54
C ALA A 77 -3.87 -14.65 -25.81
N THR A 78 -2.85 -15.46 -25.54
CA THR A 78 -1.45 -15.16 -25.89
C THR A 78 -1.27 -14.97 -27.40
N ASP A 79 -1.84 -15.88 -28.21
CA ASP A 79 -1.76 -15.80 -29.68
C ASP A 79 -2.42 -14.51 -30.19
N SER A 80 -3.57 -14.15 -29.63
CA SER A 80 -4.31 -12.94 -30.00
C SER A 80 -3.59 -11.66 -29.54
N PHE A 81 -3.03 -11.65 -28.33
CA PHE A 81 -2.22 -10.53 -27.83
C PHE A 81 -0.99 -10.25 -28.70
N SER A 82 -0.38 -11.31 -29.23
CA SER A 82 0.81 -11.22 -30.09
C SER A 82 0.50 -10.86 -31.55
N ASN A 83 -0.77 -10.92 -31.95
CA ASN A 83 -1.18 -10.65 -33.33
C ASN A 83 -1.20 -9.14 -33.62
N GLN A 84 -0.18 -8.67 -34.35
CA GLN A 84 -0.04 -7.26 -34.73
C GLN A 84 -1.12 -6.76 -35.71
N ALA A 85 -1.87 -7.65 -36.36
CA ALA A 85 -2.99 -7.28 -37.22
C ALA A 85 -4.25 -6.86 -36.43
N LEU A 86 -4.31 -7.21 -35.14
CA LEU A 86 -5.42 -6.82 -34.27
C LEU A 86 -5.23 -5.40 -33.72
N SER A 87 -6.36 -4.75 -33.42
CA SER A 87 -6.37 -3.43 -32.78
C SER A 87 -5.75 -3.49 -31.39
N ILE A 88 -5.35 -2.33 -30.84
CA ILE A 88 -4.81 -2.29 -29.48
C ILE A 88 -5.88 -2.66 -28.44
N GLU A 89 -7.14 -2.33 -28.72
CA GLU A 89 -8.30 -2.69 -27.91
C GLU A 89 -8.49 -4.22 -27.86
N ASP A 90 -8.43 -4.90 -29.00
CA ASP A 90 -8.55 -6.36 -29.07
C ASP A 90 -7.39 -7.06 -28.35
N ARG A 91 -6.17 -6.54 -28.54
CA ARG A 91 -4.98 -7.07 -27.85
C ARG A 91 -5.05 -6.85 -26.34
N LEU A 92 -5.62 -5.72 -25.89
CA LEU A 92 -5.85 -5.46 -24.47
C LEU A 92 -6.95 -6.36 -23.89
N MET A 93 -7.98 -6.69 -24.68
CA MET A 93 -8.98 -7.68 -24.29
C MET A 93 -8.35 -9.07 -24.15
N ALA A 94 -7.50 -9.47 -25.11
CA ALA A 94 -6.73 -10.69 -25.01
C ALA A 94 -5.84 -10.70 -23.75
N ALA A 95 -5.22 -9.57 -23.40
CA ALA A 95 -4.44 -9.44 -22.17
C ALA A 95 -5.28 -9.64 -20.90
N LYS A 96 -6.50 -9.08 -20.84
CA LYS A 96 -7.45 -9.31 -19.73
C LYS A 96 -7.79 -10.79 -19.60
N LEU A 97 -8.16 -11.43 -20.72
CA LEU A 97 -8.50 -12.85 -20.73
C LEU A 97 -7.32 -13.73 -20.33
N HIS A 98 -6.11 -13.41 -20.78
CA HIS A 98 -4.89 -14.11 -20.41
C HIS A 98 -4.69 -14.12 -18.88
N ILE A 99 -4.81 -12.95 -18.23
CA ILE A 99 -4.63 -12.82 -16.78
C ILE A 99 -5.70 -13.63 -16.02
N VAL A 100 -6.98 -13.48 -16.40
CA VAL A 100 -8.08 -14.20 -15.75
C VAL A 100 -7.92 -15.72 -15.93
N ALA A 101 -7.62 -16.18 -17.15
CA ALA A 101 -7.40 -17.58 -17.44
C ALA A 101 -6.21 -18.15 -16.65
N THR A 102 -5.12 -17.39 -16.52
CA THR A 102 -3.94 -17.79 -15.73
C THR A 102 -4.29 -17.96 -14.25
N ILE A 103 -5.03 -17.01 -13.66
CA ILE A 103 -5.49 -17.09 -12.26
C ILE A 103 -6.35 -18.34 -12.04
N LEU A 104 -7.28 -18.62 -12.96
CA LEU A 104 -8.21 -19.74 -12.84
C LEU A 104 -7.56 -21.09 -13.12
N GLU A 105 -6.61 -21.16 -14.05
CA GLU A 105 -5.79 -22.35 -14.32
C GLU A 105 -4.95 -22.73 -13.09
N CYS A 106 -4.42 -21.73 -12.38
CA CYS A 106 -3.52 -21.91 -11.25
C CYS A 106 -4.21 -21.65 -9.89
N LEU A 107 -5.51 -21.94 -9.77
CA LEU A 107 -6.30 -21.63 -8.58
C LEU A 107 -5.73 -22.21 -7.27
N GLU A 108 -5.18 -23.43 -7.35
CA GLU A 108 -4.56 -24.13 -6.21
C GLU A 108 -3.17 -23.59 -5.85
N SER A 109 -2.57 -22.79 -6.74
CA SER A 109 -1.24 -22.20 -6.55
C SER A 109 -1.24 -20.72 -6.94
N PRO A 110 -1.79 -19.85 -6.08
CA PRO A 110 -1.86 -18.42 -6.34
C PRO A 110 -0.49 -17.79 -6.66
N GLU A 111 0.59 -18.23 -6.02
CA GLU A 111 1.94 -17.72 -6.32
C GLU A 111 2.38 -18.02 -7.76
N THR A 112 2.05 -19.20 -8.29
CA THR A 112 2.34 -19.54 -9.70
C THR A 112 1.57 -18.62 -10.63
N ALA A 113 0.29 -18.35 -10.32
CA ALA A 113 -0.52 -17.40 -11.09
C ALA A 113 0.06 -15.98 -11.05
N ILE A 114 0.48 -15.52 -9.86
CA ILE A 114 1.08 -14.20 -9.63
C ILE A 114 2.32 -14.03 -10.50
N ILE A 115 3.27 -14.96 -10.44
CA ILE A 115 4.52 -14.88 -11.21
C ILE A 115 4.23 -14.80 -12.72
N ALA A 116 3.37 -15.68 -13.22
CA ALA A 116 3.01 -15.71 -14.64
C ALA A 116 2.30 -14.41 -15.08
N CYS A 117 1.34 -13.92 -14.30
CA CYS A 117 0.64 -12.68 -14.62
C CYS A 117 1.54 -11.46 -14.56
N LEU A 118 2.45 -11.36 -13.58
CA LEU A 118 3.40 -10.24 -13.49
C LEU A 118 4.40 -10.24 -14.65
N SER A 119 4.82 -11.41 -15.13
CA SER A 119 5.64 -11.51 -16.34
C SER A 119 4.89 -11.01 -17.56
N PHE A 120 3.66 -11.48 -17.77
CA PHE A 120 2.83 -11.06 -18.90
C PHE A 120 2.46 -9.57 -18.83
N LEU A 121 2.28 -9.03 -17.62
CA LEU A 121 2.01 -7.61 -17.42
C LEU A 121 3.18 -6.72 -17.88
N LYS A 122 4.44 -7.18 -17.68
CA LYS A 122 5.62 -6.50 -18.24
C LYS A 122 5.59 -6.46 -19.77
N GLU A 123 5.14 -7.55 -20.41
CA GLU A 123 4.98 -7.59 -21.87
C GLU A 123 3.91 -6.61 -22.35
N LEU A 124 2.76 -6.54 -21.67
CA LEU A 124 1.71 -5.55 -21.95
C LEU A 124 2.24 -4.11 -21.82
N HIS A 125 2.98 -3.82 -20.74
CA HIS A 125 3.55 -2.49 -20.49
C HIS A 125 4.63 -2.10 -21.50
N GLY A 126 5.36 -3.09 -22.03
CA GLY A 126 6.41 -2.91 -23.04
C GLY A 126 5.90 -2.76 -24.47
N LEU A 127 4.59 -2.91 -24.74
CA LEU A 127 4.04 -2.68 -26.08
C LEU A 127 4.23 -1.21 -26.49
N GLU A 128 4.85 -0.99 -27.65
CA GLU A 128 5.10 0.37 -28.19
C GLU A 128 3.83 1.21 -28.28
N ALA A 129 2.70 0.60 -28.65
CA ALA A 129 1.40 1.26 -28.69
C ALA A 129 0.93 1.73 -27.29
N ILE A 130 1.14 0.91 -26.25
CA ILE A 130 0.79 1.27 -24.86
C ILE A 130 1.70 2.38 -24.35
N VAL A 131 3.01 2.27 -24.55
CA VAL A 131 3.99 3.30 -24.19
C VAL A 131 3.64 4.63 -24.87
N GLY A 132 3.34 4.60 -26.18
CA GLY A 132 2.91 5.76 -26.94
C GLY A 132 1.62 6.38 -26.41
N ILE A 133 0.59 5.56 -26.14
CA ILE A 133 -0.68 6.01 -25.55
C ILE A 133 -0.47 6.72 -24.21
N PHE A 134 0.30 6.12 -23.30
CA PHE A 134 0.57 6.70 -21.98
C PHE A 134 1.41 7.98 -22.08
N SER A 135 2.42 8.01 -22.95
CA SER A 135 3.25 9.20 -23.19
C SER A 135 2.38 10.39 -23.60
N VAL A 136 1.51 10.23 -24.60
CA VAL A 136 0.65 11.34 -25.05
C VAL A 136 -0.48 11.62 -24.06
N TYR A 137 -0.97 10.62 -23.32
CA TYR A 137 -2.00 10.85 -22.31
C TYR A 137 -1.47 11.68 -21.13
N LEU A 138 -0.28 11.37 -20.62
CA LEU A 138 0.33 12.03 -19.46
C LEU A 138 0.86 13.43 -19.82
N ASN A 139 1.39 13.61 -21.02
CA ASN A 139 1.89 14.91 -21.51
C ASN A 139 0.76 15.81 -22.02
N ARG A 140 0.26 16.71 -21.16
CA ARG A 140 -0.91 17.60 -21.39
C ARG A 140 -0.77 18.65 -22.51
N GLY A 141 0.28 18.62 -23.33
CA GLY A 141 0.68 19.77 -24.18
C GLY A 141 0.60 19.60 -25.70
N PHE A 142 0.51 18.40 -26.26
CA PHE A 142 0.62 18.24 -27.73
C PHE A 142 -0.74 18.27 -28.45
N ILE A 143 -0.79 18.91 -29.63
CA ILE A 143 -1.94 18.95 -30.56
C ILE A 143 -2.43 17.53 -30.93
N MET A 144 -1.52 16.55 -30.92
CA MET A 144 -1.82 15.11 -31.03
C MET A 144 -2.78 14.58 -29.96
N SER A 145 -3.05 15.31 -28.87
CA SER A 145 -4.01 14.95 -27.81
C SER A 145 -5.48 15.02 -28.22
N ARG A 146 -5.81 15.65 -29.36
CA ARG A 146 -7.20 15.80 -29.82
C ARG A 146 -7.71 14.66 -30.70
N LEU A 147 -6.82 13.95 -31.41
CA LEU A 147 -7.19 12.80 -32.24
C LEU A 147 -7.34 11.54 -31.37
N ASN A 148 -8.45 10.81 -31.55
CA ASN A 148 -8.78 9.56 -30.85
C ASN A 148 -8.72 9.65 -29.31
N LYS A 149 -9.08 10.81 -28.75
CA LYS A 149 -9.04 11.07 -27.30
C LYS A 149 -9.85 10.05 -26.50
N ALA A 150 -11.05 9.67 -26.99
CA ALA A 150 -11.92 8.72 -26.31
C ALA A 150 -11.29 7.31 -26.24
N GLN A 151 -10.84 6.77 -27.38
CA GLN A 151 -10.12 5.49 -27.44
C GLN A 151 -8.90 5.48 -26.52
N ARG A 152 -8.10 6.56 -26.52
CA ARG A 152 -6.94 6.67 -25.66
C ARG A 152 -7.28 6.65 -24.17
N VAL A 153 -8.31 7.40 -23.77
CA VAL A 153 -8.82 7.39 -22.40
C VAL A 153 -9.22 5.97 -22.00
N GLU A 154 -9.94 5.27 -22.87
CA GLU A 154 -10.41 3.91 -22.61
C GLU A 154 -9.26 2.90 -22.53
N CYS A 155 -8.26 3.00 -23.42
CA CYS A 155 -7.06 2.18 -23.34
C CYS A 155 -6.31 2.40 -22.02
N VAL A 156 -6.09 3.67 -21.63
CA VAL A 156 -5.45 4.00 -20.34
C VAL A 156 -6.27 3.45 -19.19
N LYS A 157 -7.60 3.65 -19.19
CA LYS A 157 -8.51 3.13 -18.17
C LYS A 157 -8.40 1.61 -18.05
N SER A 158 -8.48 0.90 -19.17
CA SER A 158 -8.42 -0.54 -19.22
C SER A 158 -7.05 -1.08 -18.75
N VAL A 159 -5.93 -0.46 -19.12
CA VAL A 159 -4.60 -0.85 -18.60
C VAL A 159 -4.52 -0.61 -17.10
N MET A 160 -4.98 0.54 -16.60
CA MET A 160 -4.99 0.84 -15.17
C MET A 160 -5.84 -0.17 -14.39
N LEU A 161 -7.01 -0.53 -14.91
CA LEU A 161 -7.89 -1.52 -14.28
C LEU A 161 -7.26 -2.92 -14.28
N VAL A 162 -6.61 -3.35 -15.37
CA VAL A 162 -5.86 -4.62 -15.40
C VAL A 162 -4.80 -4.66 -14.30
N ASN A 163 -3.98 -3.61 -14.21
CA ASN A 163 -2.95 -3.50 -13.17
C ASN A 163 -3.57 -3.57 -11.78
N TYR A 164 -4.62 -2.80 -11.55
CA TYR A 164 -5.28 -2.71 -10.26
C TYR A 164 -5.94 -4.03 -9.83
N THR A 165 -6.67 -4.69 -10.73
CA THR A 165 -7.30 -5.99 -10.46
C THR A 165 -6.24 -7.05 -10.14
N LEU A 166 -5.15 -7.09 -10.92
CA LEU A 166 -4.06 -8.03 -10.63
C LEU A 166 -3.37 -7.67 -9.30
N PHE A 167 -3.19 -6.37 -9.01
CA PHE A 167 -2.58 -5.95 -7.75
C PHE A 167 -3.41 -6.40 -6.56
N GLN A 168 -4.74 -6.29 -6.61
CA GLN A 168 -5.60 -6.81 -5.54
C GLN A 168 -5.45 -8.32 -5.36
N PHE A 169 -5.37 -9.07 -6.46
CA PHE A 169 -5.14 -10.51 -6.40
C PHE A 169 -3.80 -10.82 -5.74
N VAL A 170 -2.71 -10.17 -6.17
CA VAL A 170 -1.37 -10.31 -5.58
C VAL A 170 -1.40 -9.95 -4.10
N PHE A 171 -1.93 -8.78 -3.77
CA PHE A 171 -2.01 -8.24 -2.42
C PHE A 171 -2.83 -9.16 -1.49
N LYS A 172 -3.87 -9.81 -2.01
CA LYS A 172 -4.72 -10.72 -1.24
C LYS A 172 -4.08 -12.10 -1.05
N PHE A 173 -3.58 -12.71 -2.12
CA PHE A 173 -3.23 -14.14 -2.15
C PHE A 173 -1.73 -14.45 -2.11
N SER A 174 -0.84 -13.46 -2.22
CA SER A 174 0.58 -13.72 -2.10
C SER A 174 0.96 -14.02 -0.64
N SER A 175 1.74 -15.08 -0.47
CA SER A 175 2.50 -15.43 0.74
C SER A 175 3.87 -14.73 0.77
N SER A 176 4.30 -14.21 -0.38
CA SER A 176 5.60 -13.57 -0.61
C SER A 176 5.63 -12.09 -0.26
N LYS A 177 6.82 -11.68 0.20
CA LYS A 177 7.24 -10.31 0.48
C LYS A 177 7.27 -9.41 -0.77
N SER A 178 7.19 -9.98 -1.99
CA SER A 178 7.24 -9.27 -3.29
C SER A 178 5.96 -8.52 -3.68
N SER A 179 4.96 -8.46 -2.79
CA SER A 179 3.64 -7.86 -3.03
C SER A 179 3.60 -6.33 -2.96
N SER A 180 4.75 -5.66 -2.92
CA SER A 180 4.80 -4.20 -2.81
C SER A 180 4.51 -3.54 -4.16
N ALA A 181 3.72 -2.46 -4.15
CA ALA A 181 3.46 -1.60 -5.31
C ALA A 181 4.75 -1.04 -5.93
N TYR A 182 5.83 -0.92 -5.16
CA TYR A 182 7.13 -0.48 -5.65
C TYR A 182 7.87 -1.51 -6.52
N ALA A 183 7.58 -2.81 -6.37
CA ALA A 183 8.14 -3.87 -7.20
C ALA A 183 7.25 -4.18 -8.42
N TRP A 184 6.16 -3.43 -8.59
CA TRP A 184 5.18 -3.63 -9.64
C TRP A 184 5.76 -3.31 -11.02
N PRO A 185 5.42 -4.09 -12.08
CA PRO A 185 5.77 -3.76 -13.45
C PRO A 185 5.42 -2.31 -13.83
N THR A 186 6.35 -1.65 -14.49
CA THR A 186 6.25 -0.25 -14.88
C THR A 186 6.17 -0.08 -16.38
N ILE A 187 5.55 1.01 -16.82
CA ILE A 187 5.54 1.46 -18.21
C ILE A 187 6.71 2.42 -18.38
N GLU A 188 7.71 2.01 -19.14
CA GLU A 188 8.90 2.83 -19.40
C GLU A 188 8.59 3.92 -20.42
N LEU A 189 8.55 5.18 -19.97
CA LEU A 189 8.37 6.36 -20.81
C LEU A 189 9.73 7.03 -21.05
N ALA A 190 9.83 7.86 -22.09
CA ALA A 190 11.08 8.51 -22.47
C ALA A 190 11.77 9.29 -21.33
N GLU A 191 10.99 9.94 -20.46
CA GLU A 191 11.51 10.80 -19.39
C GLU A 191 11.51 10.12 -18.02
N ARG A 192 10.73 9.05 -17.83
CA ARG A 192 10.58 8.36 -16.55
C ARG A 192 9.86 7.02 -16.68
N SER A 193 9.99 6.20 -15.65
CA SER A 193 9.16 5.03 -15.44
C SER A 193 7.80 5.40 -14.82
N PHE A 194 6.69 4.91 -15.38
CA PHE A 194 5.35 5.09 -14.82
C PHE A 194 4.87 3.81 -14.15
N ASN A 195 4.65 3.87 -12.83
CA ASN A 195 4.11 2.76 -12.05
C ASN A 195 2.58 2.88 -11.94
N PRO A 196 1.79 1.96 -12.56
CA PRO A 196 0.33 2.06 -12.57
C PRO A 196 -0.33 1.96 -11.19
N ILE A 197 0.33 1.42 -10.17
CA ILE A 197 -0.21 1.30 -8.82
C ILE A 197 0.14 2.52 -7.99
N LEU A 198 1.39 3.00 -8.06
CA LEU A 198 1.84 4.15 -7.29
C LEU A 198 1.39 5.48 -7.91
N HIS A 199 1.46 5.61 -9.23
CA HIS A 199 1.19 6.87 -9.96
C HIS A 199 -0.27 7.00 -10.40
N TRP A 200 -1.18 6.21 -9.81
CA TRP A 200 -2.58 6.15 -10.24
C TRP A 200 -3.30 7.50 -10.22
N GLN A 201 -2.91 8.41 -9.33
CA GLN A 201 -3.52 9.75 -9.21
C GLN A 201 -3.26 10.67 -10.40
N GLU A 202 -2.19 10.43 -11.15
CA GLU A 202 -1.90 11.18 -12.37
C GLU A 202 -2.93 10.90 -13.48
N VAL A 203 -3.62 9.76 -13.34
CA VAL A 203 -4.68 9.30 -14.24
C VAL A 203 -6.07 9.53 -13.62
N SER A 204 -6.31 9.06 -12.40
CA SER A 204 -7.66 8.99 -11.77
C SER A 204 -8.30 10.35 -11.47
N THR A 205 -7.50 11.42 -11.35
CA THR A 205 -8.01 12.77 -11.13
C THR A 205 -8.67 13.41 -12.36
N ARG A 206 -8.68 12.70 -13.50
CA ARG A 206 -9.31 13.16 -14.74
C ARG A 206 -10.78 12.73 -14.76
N LYS A 207 -11.69 13.70 -14.97
CA LYS A 207 -13.15 13.48 -15.06
C LYS A 207 -13.56 12.35 -16.01
N SER A 208 -12.73 12.02 -17.00
CA SER A 208 -13.00 11.00 -18.01
C SER A 208 -12.77 9.56 -17.53
N MET A 209 -12.31 9.33 -16.30
CA MET A 209 -11.95 7.98 -15.82
C MET A 209 -13.08 7.25 -15.08
N GLY A 210 -14.18 7.95 -14.73
CA GLY A 210 -15.30 7.38 -13.98
C GLY A 210 -14.97 7.03 -12.52
N ASP A 211 -15.98 6.61 -11.75
CA ASP A 211 -15.83 6.38 -10.31
C ASP A 211 -15.01 5.12 -9.94
N GLU A 212 -14.90 4.17 -10.88
CA GLU A 212 -14.27 2.86 -10.73
C GLU A 212 -12.78 2.93 -10.37
N LEU A 213 -12.05 3.93 -10.85
CA LEU A 213 -10.62 4.14 -10.52
C LEU A 213 -10.39 5.10 -9.34
N THR A 214 -11.43 5.81 -8.87
CA THR A 214 -11.34 6.71 -7.71
C THR A 214 -11.37 5.97 -6.39
N GLN A 215 -11.92 4.75 -6.36
CA GLN A 215 -11.91 3.85 -5.21
C GLN A 215 -10.80 2.80 -5.37
N PHE A 216 -9.53 3.20 -5.26
CA PHE A 216 -8.43 2.24 -5.14
C PHE A 216 -8.58 1.45 -3.82
N ALA A 217 -8.92 0.16 -3.90
CA ALA A 217 -9.20 -0.77 -2.80
C ALA A 217 -7.98 -1.14 -1.94
N ASN A 218 -6.78 -0.65 -2.29
CA ASN A 218 -5.65 -0.63 -1.36
C ASN A 218 -5.86 0.40 -0.25
N ARG A 219 -6.87 1.25 -0.40
CA ARG A 219 -7.32 2.21 0.61
C ARG A 219 -8.56 1.67 1.30
N LEU A 220 -8.38 1.22 2.53
CA LEU A 220 -9.48 0.92 3.44
C LEU A 220 -10.00 2.24 4.03
N ILE A 221 -11.28 2.55 3.82
CA ILE A 221 -11.96 3.63 4.53
C ILE A 221 -12.53 3.06 5.83
N LEU A 222 -12.30 3.78 6.93
CA LEU A 222 -12.73 3.36 8.26
C LEU A 222 -13.97 4.15 8.68
N ASP A 223 -14.90 3.47 9.33
CA ASP A 223 -16.07 4.10 9.94
C ASP A 223 -15.73 4.88 11.22
N GLU A 224 -14.56 4.61 11.80
CA GLU A 224 -14.08 5.18 13.06
C GLU A 224 -12.75 5.91 12.84
N ASP A 225 -12.54 6.99 13.59
CA ASP A 225 -11.27 7.71 13.62
C ASP A 225 -10.20 6.89 14.35
N ILE A 226 -9.01 6.83 13.76
CA ILE A 226 -7.81 6.24 14.35
C ILE A 226 -6.73 7.31 14.50
N THR A 227 -5.79 7.13 15.44
CA THR A 227 -4.68 8.07 15.62
C THR A 227 -3.45 7.59 14.83
N PRO A 228 -3.06 8.23 13.70
CA PRO A 228 -1.98 7.72 12.86
C PRO A 228 -0.63 7.62 13.60
N GLY A 229 -0.34 8.59 14.48
CA GLY A 229 0.90 8.62 15.25
C GLY A 229 1.08 7.43 16.21
N CYS A 230 -0.01 6.76 16.57
CA CYS A 230 -0.05 5.60 17.44
C CYS A 230 -0.46 4.36 16.63
N SER A 231 0.30 4.07 15.57
CA SER A 231 0.09 2.92 14.70
C SER A 231 1.39 2.20 14.37
N ALA A 232 1.28 0.93 13.98
CA ALA A 232 2.36 0.13 13.43
C ALA A 232 1.78 -0.94 12.48
N VAL A 233 2.62 -1.59 11.69
CA VAL A 233 2.21 -2.67 10.78
C VAL A 233 2.98 -3.95 11.09
N ASN A 234 2.29 -5.09 11.09
CA ASN A 234 2.87 -6.40 11.38
C ASN A 234 3.30 -7.13 10.09
N SER A 235 3.82 -8.37 10.21
CA SER A 235 4.29 -9.14 9.06
C SER A 235 3.21 -9.60 8.10
N HIS A 236 1.96 -9.66 8.55
CA HIS A 236 0.79 -10.04 7.76
C HIS A 236 0.20 -8.85 7.00
N GLY A 237 0.70 -7.64 7.27
CA GLY A 237 0.16 -6.39 6.74
C GLY A 237 -1.02 -5.84 7.53
N ASP A 238 -1.34 -6.39 8.70
CA ASP A 238 -2.34 -5.80 9.58
C ASP A 238 -1.78 -4.54 10.23
N VAL A 239 -2.63 -3.52 10.36
CA VAL A 239 -2.30 -2.29 11.08
C VAL A 239 -2.77 -2.41 12.52
N VAL A 240 -1.83 -2.27 13.45
CA VAL A 240 -2.10 -2.20 14.88
C VAL A 240 -2.17 -0.73 15.27
N VAL A 241 -3.31 -0.29 15.83
CA VAL A 241 -3.54 1.08 16.26
C VAL A 241 -3.96 1.16 17.72
N GLY A 242 -3.54 2.22 18.41
CA GLY A 242 -4.12 2.57 19.71
C GLY A 242 -5.52 3.15 19.52
N ARG A 243 -6.52 2.64 20.26
CA ARG A 243 -7.93 3.09 20.15
C ARG A 243 -8.36 3.91 21.37
N HIS A 244 -8.49 3.28 22.52
CA HIS A 244 -8.78 3.92 23.81
C HIS A 244 -7.60 3.71 24.76
N ALA A 245 -7.55 4.41 25.89
CA ALA A 245 -6.40 4.42 26.81
C ALA A 245 -5.73 3.04 27.04
N ASP A 246 -6.49 1.96 27.08
CA ASP A 246 -6.08 0.59 27.39
C ASP A 246 -6.43 -0.44 26.29
N THR A 247 -6.73 -0.03 25.05
CA THR A 247 -7.09 -0.99 23.98
C THR A 247 -6.36 -0.71 22.68
N ILE A 248 -5.83 -1.79 22.08
CA ILE A 248 -5.33 -1.76 20.71
C ILE A 248 -6.37 -2.40 19.77
N LYS A 249 -6.45 -1.90 18.55
CA LYS A 249 -7.25 -2.46 17.47
C LYS A 249 -6.31 -2.94 16.38
N ILE A 250 -6.48 -4.17 15.94
CA ILE A 250 -5.77 -4.77 14.82
C ILE A 250 -6.73 -4.75 13.65
N ILE A 251 -6.34 -4.13 12.55
CA ILE A 251 -7.16 -3.97 11.35
C ILE A 251 -6.44 -4.67 10.22
N SER A 252 -7.05 -5.71 9.67
CA SER A 252 -6.50 -6.45 8.56
C SER A 252 -6.63 -5.67 7.26
N LYS A 253 -5.91 -6.14 6.24
CA LYS A 253 -5.99 -5.62 4.88
C LYS A 253 -7.39 -5.70 4.25
N THR A 254 -8.24 -6.61 4.73
CA THR A 254 -9.62 -6.79 4.26
C THR A 254 -10.63 -5.91 5.02
N GLY A 255 -10.17 -5.19 6.05
CA GLY A 255 -11.03 -4.38 6.92
C GLY A 255 -11.61 -5.13 8.12
N GLU A 256 -11.37 -6.44 8.22
CA GLU A 256 -11.67 -7.18 9.45
C GLU A 256 -10.86 -6.60 10.61
N SER A 257 -11.46 -6.55 11.81
CA SER A 257 -10.76 -6.00 12.96
C SER A 257 -11.00 -6.79 14.24
N LYS A 258 -9.95 -6.82 15.07
CA LYS A 258 -9.94 -7.42 16.41
C LYS A 258 -9.51 -6.36 17.42
N VAL A 259 -10.17 -6.31 18.56
CA VAL A 259 -9.79 -5.44 19.68
C VAL A 259 -9.13 -6.29 20.76
N VAL A 260 -8.01 -5.81 21.31
CA VAL A 260 -7.28 -6.43 22.42
C VAL A 260 -7.16 -5.43 23.56
N LYS A 261 -7.53 -5.86 24.77
CA LYS A 261 -7.41 -5.07 25.99
C LYS A 261 -6.03 -5.27 26.61
N LEU A 262 -5.37 -4.16 26.92
CA LEU A 262 -4.11 -4.10 27.63
C LEU A 262 -4.34 -4.24 29.14
N PRO A 263 -3.35 -4.73 29.89
CA PRO A 263 -3.45 -4.83 31.33
C PRO A 263 -3.57 -3.43 31.95
N GLU A 264 -4.33 -3.37 33.03
CA GLU A 264 -4.39 -2.19 33.88
C GLU A 264 -3.01 -1.91 34.46
N LEU A 265 -2.60 -0.65 34.39
CA LEU A 265 -1.34 -0.23 34.98
C LEU A 265 -1.54 -0.01 36.46
N SER A 266 -0.77 -0.72 37.29
CA SER A 266 -0.76 -0.64 38.75
C SER A 266 -0.09 0.64 39.29
N ALA A 267 -0.24 1.77 38.58
CA ALA A 267 0.42 3.04 38.86
C ALA A 267 -0.46 3.97 39.70
N GLY A 268 -0.78 3.60 40.95
CA GLY A 268 -1.53 4.45 41.88
C GLY A 268 -2.84 5.01 41.30
N LYS A 269 -3.27 6.19 41.76
CA LYS A 269 -4.45 6.87 41.18
C LYS A 269 -4.08 7.49 39.83
N VAL A 270 -4.42 6.81 38.75
CA VAL A 270 -4.27 7.31 37.37
C VAL A 270 -5.32 8.40 37.12
N ILE A 271 -4.86 9.58 36.68
CA ILE A 271 -5.68 10.74 36.32
C ILE A 271 -6.07 10.67 34.84
N SER A 272 -5.12 10.36 33.97
CA SER A 272 -5.32 10.21 32.53
C SER A 272 -4.27 9.27 31.92
N GLN A 273 -4.60 8.65 30.80
CA GLN A 273 -3.75 7.69 30.10
C GLN A 273 -4.00 7.78 28.59
N HIS A 274 -2.91 7.80 27.83
CA HIS A 274 -2.95 7.85 26.36
C HIS A 274 -1.84 6.99 25.74
N PHE A 275 -2.05 6.54 24.51
CA PHE A 275 -0.94 6.00 23.72
C PHE A 275 -0.01 7.12 23.29
N ALA A 276 1.28 6.88 23.46
CA ALA A 276 2.34 7.78 22.99
C ALA A 276 2.97 7.27 21.69
N SER A 277 3.23 5.97 21.58
CA SER A 277 3.77 5.35 20.35
C SER A 277 3.55 3.84 20.33
N LEU A 278 3.53 3.27 19.13
CA LEU A 278 3.54 1.82 18.88
C LEU A 278 4.68 1.48 17.91
N ALA A 279 5.23 0.28 18.03
CA ALA A 279 6.05 -0.34 17.00
C ALA A 279 5.94 -1.87 17.04
N VAL A 280 6.24 -2.52 15.93
CA VAL A 280 6.23 -3.98 15.80
C VAL A 280 7.63 -4.44 15.38
N ASP A 281 8.13 -5.48 16.04
CA ASP A 281 9.42 -6.11 15.67
C ASP A 281 9.26 -7.21 14.62
N LYS A 282 10.38 -7.71 14.10
CA LYS A 282 10.41 -8.74 13.06
C LYS A 282 9.69 -10.06 13.40
N ASN A 283 9.42 -10.30 14.69
CA ASN A 283 8.74 -11.48 15.20
C ASN A 283 7.28 -11.17 15.57
N ASN A 284 6.73 -10.06 15.09
CA ASN A 284 5.39 -9.55 15.40
C ASN A 284 5.14 -9.18 16.86
N LYS A 285 6.17 -9.03 17.69
CA LYS A 285 5.96 -8.48 19.03
C LYS A 285 5.60 -7.02 18.94
N VAL A 286 4.57 -6.61 19.69
CA VAL A 286 4.09 -5.23 19.69
C VAL A 286 4.63 -4.51 20.93
N TYR A 287 5.35 -3.41 20.70
CA TYR A 287 5.88 -2.55 21.74
C TYR A 287 4.96 -1.34 21.87
N VAL A 288 4.44 -1.13 23.07
CA VAL A 288 3.46 -0.08 23.36
C VAL A 288 4.05 0.88 24.37
N VAL A 289 4.17 2.15 24.00
CA VAL A 289 4.48 3.21 24.97
C VAL A 289 3.19 3.95 25.31
N ARG A 290 2.80 3.87 26.58
CA ARG A 290 1.66 4.60 27.17
C ARG A 290 2.19 5.75 28.01
N TRP A 291 1.60 6.93 27.83
CA TRP A 291 1.77 8.06 28.74
C TRP A 291 0.70 7.99 29.83
N LEU A 292 1.11 8.21 31.08
CA LEU A 292 0.25 8.19 32.24
C LEU A 292 0.46 9.42 33.09
N GLN A 293 -0.65 10.08 33.40
CA GLN A 293 -0.70 11.10 34.42
C GLN A 293 -1.14 10.49 35.73
N THR A 294 -0.27 10.58 36.75
CA THR A 294 -0.61 10.25 38.14
C THR A 294 -0.36 11.50 38.99
N ARG A 295 0.35 11.41 40.13
CA ARG A 295 1.01 12.58 40.74
C ARG A 295 2.20 13.08 39.92
N THR A 296 2.76 12.21 39.09
CA THR A 296 3.85 12.51 38.16
C THR A 296 3.48 11.99 36.78
N GLU A 297 4.11 12.51 35.74
CA GLU A 297 4.00 11.98 34.39
C GLU A 297 4.94 10.80 34.21
N ASN A 298 4.43 9.72 33.62
CA ASN A 298 5.15 8.48 33.44
C ASN A 298 4.97 7.96 32.02
N TYR A 299 6.03 7.40 31.46
CA TYR A 299 5.98 6.64 30.21
C TYR A 299 6.20 5.17 30.56
N MET A 300 5.23 4.33 30.22
CA MET A 300 5.25 2.89 30.48
C MET A 300 5.37 2.15 29.16
N LEU A 301 6.26 1.16 29.12
CA LEU A 301 6.46 0.25 28.02
C LEU A 301 5.78 -1.09 28.33
N ASP A 302 4.85 -1.51 27.48
CA ASP A 302 4.33 -2.87 27.42
C ASP A 302 4.91 -3.58 26.20
N VAL A 303 5.13 -4.88 26.33
CA VAL A 303 5.52 -5.74 25.21
C VAL A 303 4.55 -6.90 25.13
N LEU A 304 3.92 -7.01 23.96
CA LEU A 304 2.95 -8.03 23.63
C LEU A 304 3.60 -9.05 22.68
N ASP A 305 3.29 -10.32 22.86
CA ASP A 305 3.68 -11.38 21.93
C ASP A 305 2.90 -11.28 20.59
N ASP A 306 3.18 -12.19 19.67
CA ASP A 306 2.53 -12.28 18.36
C ASP A 306 1.02 -12.62 18.44
N ASN A 307 0.56 -13.12 19.58
CA ASN A 307 -0.83 -13.38 19.90
C ASN A 307 -1.49 -12.22 20.68
N TYR A 308 -0.76 -11.12 20.87
CA TYR A 308 -1.15 -9.93 21.61
C TYR A 308 -1.36 -10.16 23.12
N ASN A 309 -0.75 -11.20 23.69
CA ASN A 309 -0.67 -11.38 25.14
C ASN A 309 0.51 -10.62 25.72
N VAL A 310 0.36 -10.15 26.94
CA VAL A 310 1.41 -9.43 27.67
C VAL A 310 2.52 -10.40 28.04
N GLU A 311 3.74 -10.16 27.57
CA GLU A 311 4.88 -11.03 27.89
C GLU A 311 5.40 -10.82 29.32
N ARG A 312 5.22 -9.62 29.87
CA ARG A 312 5.80 -9.19 31.14
C ARG A 312 5.15 -7.92 31.67
N ASP A 313 5.39 -7.65 32.94
CA ASP A 313 4.96 -6.41 33.59
C ASP A 313 5.49 -5.17 32.87
N SER A 314 4.64 -4.15 32.82
CA SER A 314 4.93 -2.87 32.19
C SER A 314 6.13 -2.19 32.84
N ARG A 315 7.05 -1.66 32.03
CA ARG A 315 8.25 -1.00 32.55
C ARG A 315 8.20 0.52 32.40
N ARG A 316 8.57 1.24 33.46
CA ARG A 316 8.78 2.69 33.39
C ARG A 316 10.03 3.05 32.59
N LEU A 317 9.89 3.97 31.64
CA LEU A 317 10.98 4.56 30.87
C LEU A 317 11.51 5.81 31.60
N GLU A 318 12.41 5.59 32.57
CA GLU A 318 12.89 6.62 33.52
C GLU A 318 13.66 7.78 32.88
N TYR A 319 14.18 7.59 31.67
CA TYR A 319 14.94 8.60 30.92
C TYR A 319 14.06 9.59 30.16
N LEU A 320 12.75 9.33 30.05
CA LEU A 320 11.78 10.25 29.46
C LEU A 320 11.27 11.24 30.49
N LYS A 321 11.12 12.51 30.07
CA LYS A 321 10.69 13.60 30.95
C LYS A 321 9.25 14.01 30.63
N ALA A 322 8.58 14.63 31.60
CA ALA A 322 7.32 15.32 31.36
C ALA A 322 7.50 16.40 30.27
N THR A 323 6.62 16.43 29.27
CA THR A 323 6.66 17.44 28.20
C THR A 323 5.25 17.91 27.89
N LYS A 324 5.13 19.15 27.41
CA LYS A 324 3.82 19.78 27.11
C LYS A 324 3.00 19.02 26.07
N TYR A 325 3.65 18.31 25.14
CA TYR A 325 3.00 17.69 23.98
C TYR A 325 2.94 16.15 24.07
N TYR A 326 3.48 15.55 25.14
CA TYR A 326 3.51 14.11 25.43
C TYR A 326 4.02 13.19 24.32
N ALA A 327 4.61 13.77 23.27
CA ALA A 327 4.82 13.07 22.03
C ALA A 327 6.17 12.33 22.07
N VAL A 328 6.10 11.04 21.81
CA VAL A 328 7.24 10.11 21.75
C VAL A 328 7.11 9.31 20.46
N ARG A 329 8.23 8.94 19.86
CA ARG A 329 8.26 7.97 18.75
C ARG A 329 9.21 6.85 19.12
N ILE A 330 8.79 5.62 18.86
CA ILE A 330 9.64 4.44 18.98
C ILE A 330 9.79 3.72 17.64
N ALA A 331 10.93 3.09 17.45
CA ALA A 331 11.15 2.14 16.36
C ALA A 331 12.02 0.99 16.86
N ILE A 332 11.85 -0.20 16.26
CA ILE A 332 12.56 -1.41 16.69
C ILE A 332 13.60 -1.80 15.65
N THR A 333 14.84 -2.03 16.08
CA THR A 333 15.91 -2.50 15.20
C THR A 333 15.82 -4.01 14.97
N LYS A 334 16.51 -4.56 13.96
CA LYS A 334 16.58 -6.01 13.71
C LYS A 334 17.19 -6.80 14.87
N ASN A 335 17.93 -6.10 15.74
CA ASN A 335 18.53 -6.63 16.98
C ASN A 335 17.59 -6.49 18.18
N ASN A 336 16.34 -6.08 17.97
CA ASN A 336 15.33 -5.83 18.98
C ASN A 336 15.72 -4.73 19.99
N ASN A 337 16.62 -3.81 19.62
CA ASN A 337 16.81 -2.60 20.41
C ASN A 337 15.64 -1.65 20.13
N ILE A 338 15.20 -0.94 21.17
CA ILE A 338 14.16 0.08 21.08
C ILE A 338 14.86 1.43 20.92
N VAL A 339 14.62 2.11 19.81
CA VAL A 339 15.05 3.50 19.59
C VAL A 339 13.91 4.41 19.98
N VAL A 340 14.19 5.41 20.83
CA VAL A 340 13.19 6.33 21.38
C VAL A 340 13.63 7.77 21.16
N ILE A 341 12.73 8.60 20.65
CA ILE A 341 12.89 10.06 20.57
C ILE A 341 11.66 10.75 21.19
N GLN A 342 11.87 11.94 21.75
CA GLN A 342 10.84 12.71 22.43
C GLN A 342 10.81 14.15 21.92
N ASP A 343 9.62 14.73 21.81
CA ASP A 343 9.44 16.12 21.37
C ASP A 343 10.15 17.12 22.30
N GLY A 344 10.81 18.12 21.70
CA GLY A 344 11.60 19.11 22.43
C GLY A 344 12.88 18.54 23.08
N ASN A 345 13.22 17.27 22.83
CA ASN A 345 14.42 16.63 23.35
C ASN A 345 15.37 16.27 22.19
N PRO A 346 16.62 16.78 22.17
CA PRO A 346 17.61 16.40 21.16
C PRO A 346 18.17 14.99 21.38
N GLN A 347 17.84 14.32 22.48
CA GLN A 347 18.40 13.00 22.77
C GLN A 347 17.67 11.91 21.97
N VAL A 348 18.45 11.01 21.38
CA VAL A 348 18.04 9.71 20.88
C VAL A 348 18.45 8.66 21.91
N TYR A 349 17.49 7.91 22.43
CA TYR A 349 17.76 6.84 23.40
C TYR A 349 17.72 5.49 22.70
N ILE A 350 18.69 4.64 23.02
CA ILE A 350 18.74 3.25 22.56
C ILE A 350 18.62 2.35 23.78
N CYS A 351 17.58 1.53 23.78
CA CYS A 351 17.29 0.61 24.87
C CYS A 351 17.36 -0.83 24.39
N ASP A 352 17.59 -1.77 25.32
CA ASP A 352 17.31 -3.17 25.02
C ASP A 352 15.80 -3.41 24.82
N ASN A 353 15.44 -4.62 24.41
CA ASN A 353 14.05 -5.04 24.24
C ASN A 353 13.23 -4.97 25.53
N THR A 354 13.86 -4.80 26.70
CA THR A 354 13.19 -4.66 27.99
C THR A 354 12.92 -3.21 28.37
N GLY A 355 13.39 -2.23 27.57
CA GLY A 355 13.29 -0.80 27.86
C GLY A 355 14.40 -0.26 28.75
N LYS A 356 15.47 -1.04 29.04
CA LYS A 356 16.63 -0.55 29.78
C LYS A 356 17.53 0.26 28.85
N LEU A 357 17.91 1.47 29.26
CA LEU A 357 18.82 2.32 28.50
C LEU A 357 20.20 1.63 28.32
N LYS A 358 20.66 1.55 27.07
CA LYS A 358 21.98 1.05 26.68
C LYS A 358 22.91 2.17 26.23
N ASN A 359 22.39 3.09 25.42
CA ASN A 359 23.14 4.21 24.87
C ASN A 359 22.22 5.42 24.66
N LYS A 360 22.80 6.61 24.57
CA LYS A 360 22.09 7.82 24.13
C LYS A 360 23.04 8.74 23.37
N PHE A 361 22.48 9.54 22.47
CA PHE A 361 23.24 10.52 21.70
C PHE A 361 22.39 11.73 21.31
N GLU A 362 23.03 12.81 20.86
CA GLU A 362 22.34 14.00 20.42
C GLU A 362 22.08 14.01 18.90
N ARG A 363 20.85 14.38 18.52
CA ARG A 363 20.47 14.69 17.14
C ARG A 363 20.33 16.19 16.96
N GLY A 364 20.58 16.65 15.73
CA GLY A 364 20.48 18.07 15.39
C GLY A 364 19.05 18.65 15.32
N SER A 365 18.00 17.86 15.53
CA SER A 365 16.61 18.34 15.53
C SER A 365 15.91 18.07 16.86
N HIS A 366 15.08 19.02 17.28
CA HIS A 366 14.28 18.91 18.51
C HIS A 366 12.85 18.43 18.25
N TYR A 367 12.40 18.46 16.98
CA TYR A 367 11.04 18.06 16.60
C TYR A 367 10.96 16.57 16.34
N ILE A 368 9.82 15.96 16.67
CA ILE A 368 9.58 14.53 16.40
C ILE A 368 8.51 14.31 15.34
N ARG A 369 8.87 14.59 14.08
CA ARG A 369 7.95 14.34 12.98
C ARG A 369 7.92 12.87 12.55
N ALA A 370 9.08 12.24 12.45
CA ALA A 370 9.18 10.84 12.03
C ALA A 370 10.40 10.14 12.67
N LEU A 371 10.34 8.81 12.75
CA LEU A 371 11.43 7.93 13.14
C LEU A 371 11.31 6.64 12.33
N GLY A 372 12.40 6.21 11.70
CA GLY A 372 12.45 4.94 10.96
C GLY A 372 13.78 4.23 11.17
N ILE A 373 13.81 2.93 10.85
CA ILE A 373 15.03 2.11 10.84
C ILE A 373 15.24 1.58 9.42
N CYS A 374 16.44 1.74 8.88
CA CYS A 374 16.80 1.22 7.56
C CYS A 374 17.50 -0.16 7.64
N GLY A 375 17.87 -0.69 6.47
CA GLY A 375 18.42 -2.03 6.27
C GLY A 375 19.55 -2.46 7.24
N GLN A 376 20.40 -1.55 7.69
CA GLN A 376 21.58 -1.85 8.50
C GLN A 376 21.43 -1.52 10.00
N ASN A 377 20.19 -1.46 10.52
CA ASN A 377 19.88 -0.95 11.87
C ASN A 377 20.26 0.53 12.07
N GLU A 378 20.36 1.29 10.99
CA GLU A 378 20.62 2.73 11.08
C GLU A 378 19.31 3.48 11.31
N ILE A 379 19.42 4.58 12.05
CA ILE A 379 18.32 5.35 12.58
C ILE A 379 18.09 6.53 11.64
N MET A 380 16.91 6.59 11.03
CA MET A 380 16.50 7.67 10.14
C MET A 380 15.65 8.68 10.90
N ILE A 381 16.08 9.94 10.89
CA ILE A 381 15.40 11.05 11.56
C ILE A 381 15.37 12.26 10.62
N PRO A 382 14.28 13.03 10.54
CA PRO A 382 14.26 14.28 9.78
C PRO A 382 15.29 15.29 10.31
N SER A 383 15.83 16.11 9.41
CA SER A 383 16.56 17.34 9.78
C SER A 383 15.61 18.36 10.44
N ASP A 384 16.17 19.38 11.08
CA ASP A 384 15.38 20.36 11.85
C ASP A 384 14.47 21.24 10.97
N ASN A 385 14.87 21.48 9.73
CA ASN A 385 14.04 22.14 8.71
C ASN A 385 13.19 21.15 7.89
N PHE A 386 13.20 19.85 8.22
CA PHE A 386 12.49 18.77 7.53
C PHE A 386 12.82 18.60 6.03
N GLN A 387 13.89 19.21 5.51
CA GLN A 387 14.28 19.11 4.10
C GLN A 387 15.33 18.01 3.82
N ALA A 388 15.68 17.22 4.83
CA ALA A 388 16.57 16.08 4.69
C ALA A 388 16.22 14.96 5.67
N VAL A 389 16.68 13.75 5.36
CA VAL A 389 16.71 12.61 6.27
C VAL A 389 18.15 12.42 6.73
N VAL A 390 18.38 12.49 8.04
CA VAL A 390 19.68 12.27 8.67
C VAL A 390 19.75 10.83 9.17
N ILE A 391 20.81 10.12 8.80
CA ILE A 391 20.99 8.70 9.11
C ILE A 391 22.13 8.54 10.12
N TYR A 392 21.83 7.94 11.26
CA TYR A 392 22.78 7.69 12.35
C TYR A 392 22.99 6.19 12.55
N SER A 393 24.19 5.78 12.94
CA SER A 393 24.39 4.44 13.53
C SER A 393 23.92 4.40 15.00
N GLU A 394 23.69 3.21 15.55
CA GLU A 394 23.41 3.05 17.00
C GLU A 394 24.55 3.57 17.91
N LYS A 395 25.75 3.79 17.36
CA LYS A 395 26.93 4.31 18.08
C LYS A 395 27.20 5.79 17.79
N GLU A 396 26.16 6.57 17.46
CA GLU A 396 26.23 8.03 17.24
C GLU A 396 27.03 8.50 16.01
N ASN A 397 27.63 7.60 15.24
CA ASN A 397 28.28 8.02 13.99
C ASN A 397 27.21 8.46 12.98
N LEU A 398 27.20 9.75 12.65
CA LEU A 398 26.50 10.29 11.47
C LEU A 398 27.03 9.53 10.25
N LYS A 399 26.11 8.87 9.53
CA LYS A 399 26.44 8.02 8.38
C LYS A 399 26.27 8.78 7.08
N SER A 400 25.13 9.42 6.91
CA SER A 400 24.78 10.11 5.69
C SER A 400 23.62 11.08 5.93
N THR A 401 23.36 11.91 4.93
CA THR A 401 22.20 12.80 4.89
C THR A 401 21.61 12.74 3.49
N VAL A 402 20.33 12.37 3.40
CA VAL A 402 19.57 12.28 2.16
C VAL A 402 18.78 13.57 2.01
N LYS A 403 19.13 14.40 1.03
CA LYS A 403 18.43 15.66 0.76
C LYS A 403 17.15 15.41 -0.02
N LEU A 404 16.08 16.11 0.34
CA LEU A 404 14.83 16.09 -0.41
C LEU A 404 14.89 17.08 -1.60
N PRO A 405 14.06 16.90 -2.64
CA PRO A 405 13.81 17.92 -3.64
C PRO A 405 13.32 19.24 -3.01
N GLU A 406 13.48 20.32 -3.74
CA GLU A 406 13.00 21.65 -3.32
C GLU A 406 11.50 21.62 -3.00
N ASP A 407 11.10 22.38 -1.96
CA ASP A 407 9.72 22.46 -1.43
C ASP A 407 9.15 21.19 -0.78
N HIS A 408 9.88 20.07 -0.74
CA HIS A 408 9.43 18.87 -0.03
C HIS A 408 9.88 18.88 1.44
N GLU A 409 8.93 18.65 2.34
CA GLU A 409 9.21 18.41 3.76
C GLU A 409 8.95 16.95 4.12
N VAL A 410 9.83 16.33 4.90
CA VAL A 410 9.63 15.00 5.49
C VAL A 410 8.41 15.04 6.41
N TYR A 411 7.50 14.08 6.26
CA TYR A 411 6.33 13.86 7.12
C TYR A 411 6.33 12.45 7.73
N GLY A 412 6.89 11.47 7.03
CA GLY A 412 6.99 10.09 7.52
C GLY A 412 8.18 9.36 6.92
N LEU A 413 8.71 8.39 7.65
CA LEU A 413 9.89 7.61 7.26
C LEU A 413 9.60 6.12 7.38
N ALA A 414 9.87 5.38 6.32
CA ALA A 414 9.79 3.93 6.28
C ALA A 414 10.96 3.35 5.48
N PHE A 415 11.23 2.07 5.69
CA PHE A 415 12.17 1.33 4.86
C PHE A 415 11.48 0.08 4.33
N ASN A 416 11.48 -0.09 3.01
CA ASN A 416 11.01 -1.32 2.42
C ASN A 416 12.17 -2.30 2.31
N TYR A 417 12.14 -3.30 3.19
CA TYR A 417 13.19 -4.31 3.33
C TYR A 417 13.27 -5.32 2.18
N VAL A 418 12.27 -5.36 1.31
CA VAL A 418 12.21 -6.32 0.20
C VAL A 418 12.94 -5.77 -1.00
N ILE A 419 12.69 -4.50 -1.31
CA ILE A 419 13.33 -3.78 -2.42
C ILE A 419 14.55 -2.97 -1.99
N CYS A 420 14.85 -2.96 -0.68
CA CYS A 420 15.97 -2.23 -0.08
C CYS A 420 15.94 -0.73 -0.41
N LYS A 421 14.80 -0.08 -0.13
CA LYS A 421 14.59 1.35 -0.42
C LYS A 421 14.11 2.13 0.80
N ILE A 422 14.59 3.37 0.90
CA ILE A 422 14.08 4.36 1.85
C ILE A 422 12.84 4.99 1.23
N ILE A 423 11.72 4.96 1.94
CA ILE A 423 10.47 5.59 1.52
C ILE A 423 10.21 6.77 2.44
N VAL A 424 10.11 7.96 1.84
CA VAL A 424 9.83 9.20 2.55
C VAL A 424 8.46 9.70 2.13
N LEU A 425 7.52 9.73 3.07
CA LEU A 425 6.27 10.47 2.90
C LEU A 425 6.59 11.95 3.11
N THR A 426 6.28 12.77 2.12
CA THR A 426 6.57 14.20 2.13
C THR A 426 5.32 15.03 1.88
N TYR A 427 5.36 16.31 2.23
CA TYR A 427 4.34 17.29 1.92
C TYR A 427 4.96 18.46 1.16
N VAL A 428 4.23 18.97 0.17
CA VAL A 428 4.59 20.17 -0.58
C VAL A 428 3.48 21.20 -0.37
N GLU A 429 3.76 22.21 0.45
CA GLU A 429 2.79 23.24 0.86
C GLU A 429 2.19 23.98 -0.33
N LYS A 430 3.03 24.44 -1.28
CA LYS A 430 2.59 25.15 -2.50
C LYS A 430 1.59 24.36 -3.34
N LYS A 431 1.62 23.02 -3.26
CA LYS A 431 0.73 22.12 -4.00
C LYS A 431 -0.39 21.55 -3.14
N ASP A 432 -0.38 21.83 -1.84
CA ASP A 432 -1.24 21.23 -0.81
C ASP A 432 -1.40 19.71 -0.99
N SER A 433 -0.26 19.03 -1.17
CA SER A 433 -0.24 17.62 -1.58
C SER A 433 0.88 16.84 -0.91
N TYR A 434 0.57 15.57 -0.60
CA TYR A 434 1.51 14.58 -0.12
C TYR A 434 2.14 13.80 -1.28
N PHE A 435 3.42 13.49 -1.14
CA PHE A 435 4.19 12.72 -2.11
C PHE A 435 4.95 11.59 -1.43
N LEU A 436 5.12 10.47 -2.14
CA LEU A 436 6.02 9.41 -1.77
C LEU A 436 7.31 9.54 -2.58
N LEU A 437 8.42 9.72 -1.89
CA LEU A 437 9.76 9.73 -2.48
C LEU A 437 10.43 8.40 -2.17
N CYS A 438 10.99 7.75 -3.18
CA CYS A 438 11.73 6.51 -3.04
C CYS A 438 13.21 6.76 -3.30
N TYR A 439 14.06 6.39 -2.34
CA TYR A 439 15.51 6.51 -2.46
C TYR A 439 16.19 5.15 -2.37
N THR A 440 17.34 5.02 -3.02
CA THR A 440 18.29 3.94 -2.75
C THR A 440 18.81 4.03 -1.31
N GLU A 441 19.38 2.94 -0.79
CA GLU A 441 20.10 3.00 0.50
C GLU A 441 21.27 4.00 0.50
N ALA A 442 21.85 4.28 -0.67
CA ALA A 442 22.89 5.30 -0.82
C ALA A 442 22.35 6.74 -0.78
N GLY A 443 21.03 6.94 -0.77
CA GLY A 443 20.39 8.25 -0.72
C GLY A 443 20.14 8.88 -2.09
N GLU A 444 20.16 8.11 -3.17
CA GLU A 444 19.84 8.59 -4.52
C GLU A 444 18.33 8.51 -4.75
N LEU A 445 17.72 9.61 -5.21
CA LEU A 445 16.28 9.66 -5.50
C LEU A 445 15.97 8.90 -6.79
N GLU A 446 15.08 7.91 -6.70
CA GLU A 446 14.65 7.12 -7.87
C GLU A 446 13.27 7.55 -8.37
N THR A 447 12.31 7.74 -7.46
CA THR A 447 10.94 8.06 -7.85
C THR A 447 10.31 9.10 -6.94
N THR A 448 9.44 9.91 -7.55
CA THR A 448 8.59 10.90 -6.87
C THR A 448 7.15 10.68 -7.32
N THR A 449 6.31 10.30 -6.38
CA THR A 449 4.92 9.91 -6.64
C THR A 449 3.97 10.84 -5.91
N LEU A 450 2.99 11.41 -6.61
CA LEU A 450 1.87 12.08 -5.94
C LEU A 450 1.05 11.03 -5.18
N PHE A 451 0.98 11.16 -3.85
CA PHE A 451 0.24 10.22 -3.00
C PHE A 451 -1.19 10.66 -2.75
N SER A 452 -1.42 11.93 -2.43
CA SER A 452 -2.76 12.52 -2.35
C SER A 452 -2.70 14.04 -2.23
N LYS A 453 -3.82 14.71 -2.50
CA LYS A 453 -4.04 16.05 -1.95
C LYS A 453 -4.32 15.98 -0.46
N LYS A 454 -4.00 17.04 0.28
CA LYS A 454 -4.46 17.20 1.66
C LYS A 454 -5.98 17.32 1.68
N ILE A 455 -6.62 16.65 2.62
CA ILE A 455 -8.08 16.68 2.74
C ILE A 455 -8.44 17.43 4.02
N GLY A 456 -8.78 18.71 3.88
CA GLY A 456 -9.24 19.55 4.98
C GLY A 456 -8.24 19.63 6.15
N TYR A 457 -8.79 19.69 7.36
CA TYR A 457 -8.03 19.61 8.61
C TYR A 457 -7.96 18.14 9.06
N GLU A 458 -7.05 17.37 8.47
CA GLU A 458 -6.75 15.99 8.90
C GLU A 458 -5.47 15.94 9.75
N TYR A 459 -5.39 14.99 10.69
CA TYR A 459 -4.11 14.66 11.35
C TYR A 459 -3.07 14.24 10.31
N MET A 460 -1.80 14.50 10.62
CA MET A 460 -0.70 14.15 9.71
C MET A 460 -0.71 12.64 9.41
N PRO A 461 -0.67 12.24 8.13
CA PRO A 461 -0.56 10.84 7.75
C PRO A 461 0.79 10.27 8.19
N GLU A 462 0.79 8.98 8.51
CA GLU A 462 1.99 8.28 8.99
C GLU A 462 2.27 7.08 8.08
N ILE A 463 3.51 6.96 7.60
CA ILE A 463 3.96 5.77 6.88
C ILE A 463 4.61 4.80 7.86
N LYS A 464 4.17 3.53 7.83
CA LYS A 464 4.66 2.44 8.67
C LYS A 464 5.15 1.31 7.78
N SER A 465 6.22 0.64 8.20
CA SER A 465 6.77 -0.52 7.49
C SER A 465 7.18 -1.62 8.45
N HIS A 466 7.05 -2.87 8.02
CA HIS A 466 7.52 -4.04 8.74
C HIS A 466 8.76 -4.66 8.03
N PRO A 467 9.74 -5.23 8.77
CA PRO A 467 10.90 -5.89 8.19
C PRO A 467 10.62 -7.05 7.21
N SER A 468 9.40 -7.60 7.23
CA SER A 468 8.98 -8.62 6.25
C SER A 468 8.50 -8.02 4.92
N GLY A 469 8.35 -6.71 4.80
CA GLY A 469 7.94 -6.06 3.55
C GLY A 469 6.66 -5.20 3.59
N PRO A 470 5.63 -5.49 4.41
CA PRO A 470 4.43 -4.66 4.44
C PRO A 470 4.73 -3.19 4.70
N VAL A 471 4.13 -2.31 3.91
CA VAL A 471 4.17 -0.86 4.09
C VAL A 471 2.74 -0.33 4.05
N ALA A 472 2.38 0.57 4.94
CA ALA A 472 1.06 1.19 4.98
C ALA A 472 1.17 2.67 5.34
N ILE A 473 0.30 3.48 4.75
CA ILE A 473 0.06 4.86 5.14
C ILE A 473 -1.24 4.92 5.92
N VAL A 474 -1.14 5.36 7.16
CA VAL A 474 -2.26 5.47 8.10
C VAL A 474 -2.71 6.92 8.16
N ARG A 475 -4.01 7.14 7.95
CA ARG A 475 -4.72 8.41 8.15
C ARG A 475 -5.82 8.21 9.17
N GLU A 476 -6.36 9.32 9.67
CA GLU A 476 -7.44 9.32 10.65
C GLU A 476 -8.63 8.44 10.24
N LYS A 477 -9.05 8.48 8.97
CA LYS A 477 -10.20 7.72 8.45
C LYS A 477 -9.87 6.70 7.36
N SER A 478 -8.59 6.45 7.11
CA SER A 478 -8.24 5.48 6.08
C SER A 478 -6.84 4.91 6.22
N ILE A 479 -6.67 3.67 5.76
CA ILE A 479 -5.37 3.02 5.66
C ILE A 479 -5.10 2.74 4.18
N THR A 480 -3.94 3.14 3.67
CA THR A 480 -3.50 2.81 2.32
C THR A 480 -2.31 1.86 2.37
N PHE A 481 -2.49 0.64 1.91
CA PHE A 481 -1.43 -0.36 1.82
C PHE A 481 -0.60 -0.15 0.55
N LEU A 482 0.73 -0.22 0.67
CA LEU A 482 1.71 0.06 -0.38
C LEU A 482 2.54 -1.17 -0.75
#